data_AF-A0A3D4JFE5-F1
#
_entry.id   AF-A0A3D4JFE5-F1
#
_cell.length_a   1.000
_cell.length_b   1.000
_cell.length_c   1.000
_cell.angle_alpha   90.00
_cell.angle_beta   90.00
_cell.angle_gamma   90.00
#
_symmetry.space_group_name_H-M   'P 1'
#
loop_
_entity.id
_entity.type
_entity.pdbx_description
1 polymer ?
#
loop_
_entity_poly.entity_id
_entity_poly.type
_entity_poly.pdbx_seq_one_letter_code
_entity_poly.pdbx_strand_id
1 'polypeptide(L)'
;VWTQDEIKNILKDDYDFFEAAYGITAKGNWEDKTILQRVLDDSSLSARFKLDVETVPVKLAESHVKLLSVRDLRIRPGTDDKVLTAWNGLMLAGFAEAARVFNLESGSSLPYSEKSTSLLVDSIYYQLATRNAEFLLSNLRPNGKLVRAWRDSKTTNEVFLEDYAALILGLLELYQTDFDNKWFVSAKELTDEMIEKFSDESGGFFDTPNDGENLLIRPKDVQDNATPCGNSLACEALVKMAEYTGEGKYRDLAEKSLSLITSFTLRYPLGFARWLSSVENVSGTMKQVALIGEAGEENFEVLKKIIQSEYRPNIIMACSSYPIKENAPALLNDRIMLQNQATAYVCEGFVCKQPTTKIEKLVEQLNS
;
A
#
# COMPACT_ATOMS: atom_id res chain seq x y z
N VAL A 1 -22.02 -7.46 20.72
CA VAL A 1 -23.24 -8.29 20.61
C VAL A 1 -24.13 -7.99 21.80
N TRP A 2 -25.43 -7.94 21.58
CA TRP A 2 -26.42 -7.44 22.54
C TRP A 2 -27.60 -8.40 22.66
N THR A 3 -28.23 -8.53 23.82
CA THR A 3 -29.58 -9.12 23.89
C THR A 3 -30.64 -8.03 23.68
N GLN A 4 -31.86 -8.44 23.32
CA GLN A 4 -32.99 -7.51 23.21
C GLN A 4 -33.24 -6.79 24.54
N ASP A 5 -33.23 -7.54 25.65
CA ASP A 5 -33.45 -7.01 26.99
C ASP A 5 -32.37 -6.00 27.41
N GLU A 6 -31.11 -6.25 27.07
CA GLU A 6 -30.03 -5.28 27.31
C GLU A 6 -30.33 -3.94 26.63
N ILE A 7 -30.64 -3.97 25.32
CA ILE A 7 -30.91 -2.75 24.56
C ILE A 7 -32.14 -2.04 25.10
N LYS A 8 -33.21 -2.79 25.40
CA LYS A 8 -34.45 -2.24 25.95
C LYS A 8 -34.23 -1.57 27.31
N ASN A 9 -33.45 -2.18 28.19
CA ASN A 9 -33.12 -1.61 29.50
C ASN A 9 -32.25 -0.35 29.41
N ILE A 10 -31.33 -0.29 28.44
CA ILE A 10 -30.42 0.85 28.25
C ILE A 10 -31.15 2.03 27.60
N LEU A 11 -31.92 1.78 26.54
CA LEU A 11 -32.53 2.82 25.73
C LEU A 11 -33.89 3.28 26.23
N LYS A 12 -34.61 2.43 26.98
CA LYS A 12 -35.93 2.75 27.58
C LYS A 12 -36.89 3.32 26.52
N ASP A 13 -37.25 4.58 26.61
CA ASP A 13 -38.19 5.25 25.71
C ASP A 13 -37.70 5.32 24.25
N ASP A 14 -36.38 5.25 24.03
CA ASP A 14 -35.78 5.21 22.69
C ASP A 14 -35.77 3.81 22.07
N TYR A 15 -36.19 2.78 22.82
CA TYR A 15 -36.09 1.39 22.39
C TYR A 15 -36.88 1.08 21.12
N ASP A 16 -38.16 1.46 21.03
CA ASP A 16 -39.01 1.09 19.90
C ASP A 16 -38.50 1.69 18.57
N PHE A 17 -37.96 2.92 18.64
CA PHE A 17 -37.30 3.57 17.51
C PHE A 17 -36.04 2.81 17.09
N PHE A 18 -35.20 2.44 18.06
CA PHE A 18 -33.95 1.72 17.81
C PHE A 18 -34.18 0.26 17.36
N GLU A 19 -35.21 -0.40 17.88
CA GLU A 19 -35.66 -1.73 17.43
C GLU A 19 -36.06 -1.69 15.97
N ALA A 20 -36.87 -0.71 15.56
CA ALA A 20 -37.23 -0.53 14.15
C ALA A 20 -36.01 -0.22 13.28
N ALA A 21 -35.04 0.53 13.81
CA ALA A 21 -33.85 0.92 13.08
C ALA A 21 -32.92 -0.26 12.71
N TYR A 22 -32.84 -1.25 13.60
CA TYR A 22 -31.88 -2.36 13.52
C TYR A 22 -32.53 -3.75 13.42
N GLY A 23 -33.86 -3.84 13.43
CA GLY A 23 -34.58 -5.11 13.34
C GLY A 23 -34.32 -6.02 14.53
N ILE A 24 -34.28 -5.47 15.74
CA ILE A 24 -33.92 -6.21 16.95
C ILE A 24 -35.03 -7.22 17.27
N THR A 25 -34.65 -8.47 17.55
CA THR A 25 -35.57 -9.52 17.97
C THR A 25 -35.02 -10.25 19.19
N ALA A 26 -35.88 -10.97 19.92
CA ALA A 26 -35.48 -11.78 21.07
C ALA A 26 -34.41 -12.83 20.70
N LYS A 27 -34.50 -13.42 19.50
CA LYS A 27 -33.53 -14.40 18.98
C LYS A 27 -32.23 -13.75 18.50
N GLY A 28 -32.28 -12.47 18.11
CA GLY A 28 -31.14 -11.82 17.46
C GLY A 28 -30.75 -12.44 16.11
N ASN A 29 -29.57 -12.08 15.61
CA ASN A 29 -29.01 -12.51 14.32
C ASN A 29 -27.66 -13.25 14.44
N TRP A 30 -27.15 -13.47 15.65
CA TRP A 30 -25.90 -14.17 15.92
C TRP A 30 -25.89 -14.77 17.34
N GLU A 31 -25.84 -16.10 17.47
CA GLU A 31 -25.74 -16.81 18.76
C GLU A 31 -26.68 -16.29 19.86
N ASP A 32 -27.98 -16.23 19.57
CA ASP A 32 -29.03 -15.69 20.46
C ASP A 32 -28.84 -14.22 20.89
N LYS A 33 -28.01 -13.48 20.14
CA LYS A 33 -27.67 -12.07 20.33
C LYS A 33 -27.79 -11.30 19.02
N THR A 34 -27.74 -9.99 19.13
CA THR A 34 -27.84 -9.04 18.02
C THR A 34 -26.48 -8.39 17.76
N ILE A 35 -26.01 -8.51 16.52
CA ILE A 35 -25.07 -7.61 15.86
C ILE A 35 -25.91 -6.53 15.17
N LEU A 36 -25.71 -5.27 15.55
CA LEU A 36 -26.49 -4.17 15.00
C LEU A 36 -26.20 -4.03 13.50
N GLN A 37 -27.23 -4.25 12.69
CA GLN A 37 -27.23 -4.07 11.24
C GLN A 37 -28.42 -3.18 10.89
N ARG A 38 -28.17 -2.08 10.17
CA ARG A 38 -29.22 -1.11 9.83
C ARG A 38 -30.21 -1.77 8.85
N VAL A 39 -31.50 -1.80 9.18
CA VAL A 39 -32.53 -2.45 8.34
C VAL A 39 -33.53 -1.48 7.72
N LEU A 40 -33.67 -0.28 8.28
CA LEU A 40 -34.45 0.81 7.69
C LEU A 40 -33.54 1.99 7.39
N ASP A 41 -33.83 2.78 6.37
CA ASP A 41 -33.17 4.06 6.15
C ASP A 41 -33.79 5.18 7.02
N ASP A 42 -33.24 6.38 6.92
CA ASP A 42 -33.68 7.51 7.75
C ASP A 42 -35.05 8.03 7.33
N SER A 43 -35.36 8.00 6.02
CA SER A 43 -36.67 8.40 5.50
C SER A 43 -37.80 7.49 6.00
N SER A 44 -37.56 6.17 6.03
CA SER A 44 -38.51 5.18 6.52
C SER A 44 -38.77 5.32 8.02
N LEU A 45 -37.72 5.60 8.80
CA LEU A 45 -37.87 5.87 10.23
C LEU A 45 -38.61 7.18 10.51
N SER A 46 -38.28 8.25 9.78
CA SER A 46 -38.97 9.54 9.86
C SER A 46 -40.47 9.37 9.61
N ALA A 47 -40.84 8.69 8.52
CA ALA A 47 -42.24 8.42 8.20
C ALA A 47 -42.95 7.58 9.28
N ARG A 48 -42.29 6.53 9.79
CA ARG A 48 -42.88 5.62 10.79
C ARG A 48 -43.09 6.28 12.15
N PHE A 49 -42.12 7.08 12.60
CA PHE A 49 -42.14 7.71 13.93
C PHE A 49 -42.59 9.18 13.91
N LYS A 50 -42.98 9.70 12.74
CA LYS A 50 -43.42 11.08 12.52
C LYS A 50 -42.39 12.10 13.04
N LEU A 51 -41.12 11.83 12.72
CA LEU A 51 -39.99 12.71 13.04
C LEU A 51 -39.55 13.45 11.79
N ASP A 52 -38.90 14.59 11.96
CA ASP A 52 -38.16 15.18 10.85
C ASP A 52 -36.98 14.28 10.44
N VAL A 53 -36.66 14.23 9.15
CA VAL A 53 -35.63 13.32 8.60
C VAL A 53 -34.26 13.65 9.21
N GLU A 54 -33.96 14.93 9.44
CA GLU A 54 -32.69 15.37 10.03
C GLU A 54 -32.56 14.97 11.52
N THR A 55 -33.67 14.68 12.20
CA THR A 55 -33.67 14.27 13.62
C THR A 55 -33.29 12.79 13.81
N VAL A 56 -33.51 11.96 12.79
CA VAL A 56 -33.22 10.52 12.82
C VAL A 56 -31.75 10.21 13.14
N PRO A 57 -30.75 10.75 12.43
CA PRO A 57 -29.34 10.48 12.73
C PRO A 57 -28.93 10.95 14.13
N VAL A 58 -29.49 12.07 14.61
CA VAL A 58 -29.22 12.59 15.97
C VAL A 58 -29.70 11.60 17.03
N LYS A 59 -30.94 11.12 16.92
CA LYS A 59 -31.54 10.16 17.87
C LYS A 59 -30.82 8.80 17.85
N LEU A 60 -30.37 8.36 16.67
CA LEU A 60 -29.53 7.16 16.53
C LEU A 60 -28.15 7.35 17.18
N ALA A 61 -27.51 8.51 16.98
CA ALA A 61 -26.22 8.83 17.58
C ALA A 61 -26.29 8.84 19.12
N GLU A 62 -27.33 9.46 19.69
CA GLU A 62 -27.57 9.44 21.14
C GLU A 62 -27.75 8.00 21.67
N SER A 63 -28.50 7.17 20.95
CA SER A 63 -28.68 5.75 21.30
C SER A 63 -27.36 4.99 21.22
N HIS A 64 -26.54 5.23 20.20
CA HIS A 64 -25.21 4.64 20.08
C HIS A 64 -24.28 5.06 21.22
N VAL A 65 -24.30 6.32 21.65
CA VAL A 65 -23.49 6.78 22.79
C VAL A 65 -23.90 6.06 24.08
N LYS A 66 -25.21 5.90 24.34
CA LYS A 66 -25.72 5.14 25.49
C LYS A 66 -25.29 3.67 25.44
N LEU A 67 -25.38 3.03 24.28
CA LEU A 67 -24.95 1.64 24.11
C LEU A 67 -23.41 1.51 24.18
N LEU A 68 -22.66 2.45 23.60
CA LEU A 68 -21.21 2.42 23.61
C LEU A 68 -20.67 2.54 25.05
N SER A 69 -21.23 3.42 25.88
CA SER A 69 -20.80 3.59 27.27
C SER A 69 -20.96 2.31 28.09
N VAL A 70 -22.05 1.56 27.89
CA VAL A 70 -22.25 0.24 28.53
C VAL A 70 -21.33 -0.81 27.92
N ARG A 71 -21.09 -0.76 26.61
CA ARG A 71 -20.19 -1.69 25.91
C ARG A 71 -18.74 -1.51 26.34
N ASP A 72 -18.30 -0.29 26.63
CA ASP A 72 -16.93 0.01 27.07
C ASP A 72 -16.59 -0.54 28.46
N LEU A 73 -17.60 -0.87 29.27
CA LEU A 73 -17.42 -1.57 30.55
C LEU A 73 -17.18 -3.07 30.38
N ARG A 74 -17.40 -3.62 29.17
CA ARG A 74 -17.20 -5.04 28.89
C ARG A 74 -15.73 -5.31 28.60
N ILE A 75 -15.25 -6.49 28.97
CA ILE A 75 -13.94 -6.97 28.55
C ILE A 75 -13.91 -6.97 27.03
N ARG A 76 -13.03 -6.16 26.43
CA ARG A 76 -12.82 -6.15 24.98
C ARG A 76 -12.25 -7.51 24.57
N PRO A 77 -12.63 -8.05 23.39
CA PRO A 77 -11.94 -9.21 22.84
C PRO A 77 -10.43 -8.93 22.80
N GLY A 78 -9.63 -9.94 23.11
CA GLY A 78 -8.18 -9.83 22.93
C GLY A 78 -7.88 -9.48 21.49
N THR A 79 -7.09 -8.44 21.28
CA THR A 79 -6.56 -8.08 19.96
C THR A 79 -5.17 -8.71 19.84
N ASP A 80 -4.87 -9.33 18.71
CA ASP A 80 -3.47 -9.57 18.36
C ASP A 80 -2.87 -8.22 17.98
N ASP A 81 -2.01 -7.71 18.85
CA ASP A 81 -1.34 -6.40 18.76
C ASP A 81 0.08 -6.53 18.18
N LYS A 82 0.43 -7.72 17.66
CA LYS A 82 1.70 -7.93 16.97
C LYS A 82 1.79 -7.06 15.72
N VAL A 83 2.95 -6.44 15.56
CA VAL A 83 3.34 -5.78 14.32
C VAL A 83 4.04 -6.82 13.45
N LEU A 84 3.37 -7.25 12.37
CA LEU A 84 3.94 -8.19 11.40
C LEU A 84 4.53 -7.46 10.20
N THR A 85 5.75 -7.81 9.80
CA THR A 85 6.47 -7.17 8.69
C THR A 85 5.68 -7.24 7.40
N ALA A 86 5.23 -8.42 6.98
CA ALA A 86 4.48 -8.57 5.73
C ALA A 86 3.24 -7.66 5.67
N TRP A 87 2.40 -7.68 6.72
CA TRP A 87 1.15 -6.90 6.74
C TRP A 87 1.42 -5.40 6.82
N ASN A 88 2.46 -5.00 7.54
CA ASN A 88 2.85 -3.59 7.60
C ASN A 88 3.50 -3.13 6.30
N GLY A 89 4.22 -3.99 5.57
CA GLY A 89 4.70 -3.70 4.22
C GLY A 89 3.57 -3.43 3.23
N LEU A 90 2.50 -4.22 3.28
CA LEU A 90 1.28 -3.97 2.49
C LEU A 90 0.59 -2.67 2.91
N MET A 91 0.49 -2.42 4.22
CA MET A 91 -0.06 -1.18 4.76
C MET A 91 0.76 0.06 4.34
N LEU A 92 2.09 -0.06 4.35
CA LEU A 92 3.02 0.96 3.90
C LEU A 92 2.76 1.34 2.45
N ALA A 93 2.64 0.35 1.56
CA ALA A 93 2.31 0.59 0.15
C ALA A 93 1.00 1.37 0.00
N GLY A 94 -0.06 0.94 0.70
CA GLY A 94 -1.36 1.60 0.66
C GLY A 94 -1.34 3.04 1.17
N PHE A 95 -0.66 3.31 2.29
CA PHE A 95 -0.56 4.67 2.82
C PHE A 95 0.34 5.57 1.97
N ALA A 96 1.43 5.03 1.40
CA ALA A 96 2.29 5.77 0.49
C ALA A 96 1.55 6.19 -0.79
N GLU A 97 0.74 5.28 -1.37
CA GLU A 97 -0.11 5.59 -2.52
C GLU A 97 -1.20 6.62 -2.15
N ALA A 98 -1.92 6.40 -1.05
CA ALA A 98 -2.94 7.33 -0.56
C ALA A 98 -2.37 8.74 -0.31
N ALA A 99 -1.14 8.83 0.21
CA ALA A 99 -0.45 10.09 0.41
C ALA A 99 -0.21 10.83 -0.91
N ARG A 100 0.14 10.14 -2.00
CA ARG A 100 0.27 10.81 -3.31
C ARG A 100 -1.07 11.25 -3.85
N VAL A 101 -2.08 10.38 -3.81
CA VAL A 101 -3.38 10.65 -4.45
C VAL A 101 -4.15 11.75 -3.71
N PHE A 102 -4.35 11.62 -2.40
CA PHE A 102 -5.19 12.57 -1.65
C PHE A 102 -4.51 13.92 -1.38
N ASN A 103 -3.17 13.98 -1.45
CA ASN A 103 -2.46 15.26 -1.35
C ASN A 103 -2.66 16.15 -2.59
N LEU A 104 -3.08 15.58 -3.72
CA LEU A 104 -3.35 16.33 -4.95
C LEU A 104 -4.69 17.10 -4.87
N GLU A 105 -5.65 16.57 -4.13
CA GLU A 105 -7.03 17.10 -4.05
C GLU A 105 -7.15 18.31 -3.11
N SER A 106 -6.41 18.31 -2.00
CA SER A 106 -6.39 19.39 -1.01
C SER A 106 -5.80 20.72 -1.54
N GLY A 107 -5.16 20.71 -2.71
CA GLY A 107 -4.64 21.88 -3.40
C GLY A 107 -5.59 22.52 -4.44
N SER A 108 -6.83 22.02 -4.61
CA SER A 108 -7.71 22.42 -5.73
C SER A 108 -8.50 23.73 -5.53
N SER A 109 -8.41 24.39 -4.37
CA SER A 109 -9.21 25.59 -4.06
C SER A 109 -8.47 26.76 -3.39
N LEU A 110 -7.13 26.80 -3.39
CA LEU A 110 -6.36 27.91 -2.80
C LEU A 110 -5.31 28.48 -3.78
N PRO A 111 -5.13 29.82 -3.85
CA PRO A 111 -4.11 30.45 -4.70
C PRO A 111 -2.69 29.99 -4.35
N TYR A 112 -1.90 29.78 -5.40
CA TYR A 112 -0.59 29.11 -5.44
C TYR A 112 0.56 29.82 -4.69
N SER A 113 0.35 30.98 -4.07
CA SER A 113 1.48 31.88 -3.77
C SER A 113 2.26 31.63 -2.48
N GLU A 114 1.79 30.82 -1.50
CA GLU A 114 2.52 30.69 -0.22
C GLU A 114 2.54 29.31 0.47
N LYS A 115 2.04 28.21 -0.14
CA LYS A 115 1.91 26.91 0.57
C LYS A 115 2.37 25.63 -0.16
N SER A 116 3.10 25.72 -1.29
CA SER A 116 3.38 24.51 -2.10
C SER A 116 4.36 23.48 -1.49
N THR A 117 5.14 23.82 -0.45
CA THR A 117 6.08 22.86 0.16
C THR A 117 5.50 22.10 1.38
N SER A 118 4.33 22.51 1.91
CA SER A 118 3.79 22.00 3.19
C SER A 118 2.79 20.83 3.04
N LEU A 119 2.22 20.62 1.85
CA LEU A 119 1.03 19.76 1.73
C LEU A 119 1.32 18.27 2.02
N LEU A 120 2.43 17.73 1.50
CA LEU A 120 2.74 16.30 1.68
C LEU A 120 3.09 15.98 3.13
N VAL A 121 3.91 16.83 3.78
CA VAL A 121 4.34 16.61 5.18
C VAL A 121 3.16 16.68 6.14
N ASP A 122 2.16 17.52 5.84
CA ASP A 122 0.93 17.64 6.63
C ASP A 122 -0.07 16.50 6.36
N SER A 123 0.14 15.67 5.33
CA SER A 123 -0.71 14.53 5.03
C SER A 123 -0.59 13.45 6.10
N ILE A 124 -1.72 13.10 6.73
CA ILE A 124 -1.78 12.00 7.71
C ILE A 124 -1.32 10.67 7.10
N TYR A 125 -1.63 10.42 5.82
CA TYR A 125 -1.22 9.20 5.13
C TYR A 125 0.31 9.14 4.96
N TYR A 126 0.94 10.27 4.61
CA TYR A 126 2.38 10.36 4.50
C TYR A 126 3.05 10.13 5.85
N GLN A 127 2.57 10.79 6.92
CA GLN A 127 3.10 10.60 8.27
C GLN A 127 2.97 9.15 8.75
N LEU A 128 1.85 8.49 8.45
CA LEU A 128 1.64 7.08 8.77
C LEU A 128 2.59 6.17 7.99
N ALA A 129 2.75 6.39 6.68
CA ALA A 129 3.68 5.64 5.83
C ALA A 129 5.13 5.79 6.30
N THR A 130 5.61 7.02 6.47
CA THR A 130 6.97 7.30 6.93
C THR A 130 7.24 6.70 8.30
N ARG A 131 6.34 6.92 9.28
CA ARG A 131 6.49 6.32 10.62
C ARG A 131 6.51 4.79 10.55
N ASN A 132 5.71 4.19 9.68
CA ASN A 132 5.69 2.74 9.50
C ASN A 132 7.01 2.24 8.91
N ALA A 133 7.47 2.82 7.80
CA ALA A 133 8.75 2.45 7.18
C ALA A 133 9.93 2.57 8.16
N GLU A 134 10.01 3.68 8.90
CA GLU A 134 11.05 3.90 9.91
C GLU A 134 10.97 2.87 11.03
N PHE A 135 9.76 2.53 11.49
CA PHE A 135 9.57 1.49 12.48
C PHE A 135 10.04 0.12 11.96
N LEU A 136 9.66 -0.26 10.74
CA LEU A 136 10.04 -1.55 10.14
C LEU A 136 11.57 -1.65 9.96
N LEU A 137 12.20 -0.59 9.46
CA LEU A 137 13.65 -0.56 9.24
C LEU A 137 14.47 -0.47 10.53
N SER A 138 13.87 -0.05 11.65
CA SER A 138 14.56 0.05 12.95
C SER A 138 14.26 -1.13 13.88
N ASN A 139 12.99 -1.38 14.17
CA ASN A 139 12.54 -2.32 15.20
C ASN A 139 12.34 -3.74 14.65
N LEU A 140 12.09 -3.89 13.35
CA LEU A 140 12.00 -5.19 12.67
C LEU A 140 13.26 -5.54 11.87
N ARG A 141 14.34 -4.77 12.01
CA ARG A 141 15.68 -5.12 11.50
C ARG A 141 16.78 -5.07 12.58
N PRO A 142 16.63 -5.77 13.73
CA PRO A 142 17.67 -5.78 14.75
C PRO A 142 19.00 -6.30 14.19
N ASN A 143 20.09 -5.55 14.39
CA ASN A 143 21.42 -5.84 13.85
C ASN A 143 21.44 -5.99 12.30
N GLY A 144 20.54 -5.31 11.60
CA GLY A 144 20.42 -5.34 10.14
C GLY A 144 19.63 -6.52 9.58
N LYS A 145 19.21 -7.48 10.42
CA LYS A 145 18.47 -8.68 9.98
C LYS A 145 16.98 -8.51 10.12
N LEU A 146 16.23 -8.70 9.03
CA LEU A 146 14.77 -8.64 9.05
C LEU A 146 14.18 -9.76 9.91
N VAL A 147 13.17 -9.41 10.70
CA VAL A 147 12.37 -10.35 11.52
C VAL A 147 10.89 -10.20 11.18
N ARG A 148 10.09 -11.23 11.45
CA ARG A 148 8.66 -11.26 11.13
C ARG A 148 7.82 -10.38 12.04
N ALA A 149 8.02 -10.47 13.35
CA ALA A 149 7.06 -9.96 14.32
C ALA A 149 7.73 -9.16 15.42
N TRP A 150 7.05 -8.11 15.84
CA TRP A 150 7.36 -7.34 17.05
C TRP A 150 6.13 -7.22 17.93
N ARG A 151 6.35 -7.33 19.24
CA ARG A 151 5.34 -7.06 20.27
C ARG A 151 6.03 -6.67 21.57
N ASP A 152 5.63 -5.57 22.19
CA ASP A 152 6.14 -5.12 23.50
C ASP A 152 7.68 -5.11 23.59
N SER A 153 8.34 -4.48 22.61
CA SER A 153 9.80 -4.38 22.50
C SER A 153 10.53 -5.72 22.35
N LYS A 154 9.82 -6.79 22.00
CA LYS A 154 10.38 -8.11 21.70
C LYS A 154 10.14 -8.45 20.24
N THR A 155 11.12 -9.09 19.64
CA THR A 155 11.06 -9.61 18.28
C THR A 155 11.08 -11.14 18.27
N THR A 156 10.61 -11.73 17.17
CA THR A 156 10.84 -13.14 16.84
C THR A 156 12.13 -13.29 16.03
N ASN A 157 12.69 -14.50 15.97
CA ASN A 157 13.79 -14.81 15.05
C ASN A 157 13.32 -15.30 13.67
N GLU A 158 12.03 -15.64 13.55
CA GLU A 158 11.41 -16.10 12.31
C GLU A 158 11.31 -14.96 11.30
N VAL A 159 11.43 -15.31 10.02
CA VAL A 159 11.19 -14.44 8.87
C VAL A 159 10.79 -15.30 7.68
N PHE A 160 9.88 -14.79 6.85
CA PHE A 160 9.41 -15.49 5.66
C PHE A 160 9.56 -14.63 4.41
N LEU A 161 9.47 -15.25 3.24
CA LEU A 161 9.57 -14.57 1.95
C LEU A 161 8.63 -13.36 1.84
N GLU A 162 7.38 -13.52 2.30
CA GLU A 162 6.37 -12.45 2.28
C GLU A 162 6.78 -11.22 3.09
N ASP A 163 7.55 -11.39 4.16
CA ASP A 163 8.01 -10.29 5.02
C ASP A 163 8.99 -9.40 4.24
N TYR A 164 9.90 -10.00 3.48
CA TYR A 164 10.82 -9.28 2.60
C TYR A 164 10.05 -8.63 1.44
N ALA A 165 9.29 -9.42 0.69
CA ALA A 165 8.66 -8.98 -0.55
C ALA A 165 7.67 -7.82 -0.32
N ALA A 166 6.83 -7.91 0.71
CA ALA A 166 5.88 -6.85 1.03
C ALA A 166 6.57 -5.57 1.51
N LEU A 167 7.64 -5.68 2.31
CA LEU A 167 8.40 -4.51 2.78
C LEU A 167 9.12 -3.82 1.62
N ILE A 168 9.75 -4.57 0.71
CA ILE A 168 10.40 -4.02 -0.48
C ILE A 168 9.39 -3.22 -1.30
N LEU A 169 8.23 -3.79 -1.59
CA LEU A 169 7.17 -3.10 -2.35
C LEU A 169 6.69 -1.84 -1.63
N GLY A 170 6.47 -1.89 -0.31
CA GLY A 170 6.09 -0.72 0.47
C GLY A 170 7.14 0.39 0.45
N LEU A 171 8.43 0.06 0.55
CA LEU A 171 9.53 1.03 0.49
C LEU A 171 9.66 1.65 -0.91
N LEU A 172 9.52 0.87 -1.98
CA LEU A 172 9.48 1.40 -3.34
C LEU A 172 8.27 2.32 -3.55
N GLU A 173 7.14 2.00 -2.94
CA GLU A 173 5.94 2.83 -3.00
C GLU A 173 6.13 4.17 -2.27
N LEU A 174 6.74 4.15 -1.09
CA LEU A 174 7.10 5.37 -0.35
C LEU A 174 8.16 6.20 -1.09
N TYR A 175 9.15 5.54 -1.71
CA TYR A 175 10.10 6.20 -2.58
C TYR A 175 9.41 6.95 -3.72
N GLN A 176 8.38 6.39 -4.35
CA GLN A 176 7.63 7.10 -5.41
C GLN A 176 6.79 8.27 -4.87
N THR A 177 6.61 8.37 -3.56
CA THR A 177 5.85 9.42 -2.88
C THR A 177 6.71 10.63 -2.53
N ASP A 178 7.82 10.42 -1.83
CA ASP A 178 8.69 11.51 -1.35
C ASP A 178 10.05 11.60 -2.07
N PHE A 179 10.44 10.57 -2.82
CA PHE A 179 11.73 10.41 -3.47
C PHE A 179 12.94 10.48 -2.52
N ASP A 180 12.76 10.19 -1.23
CA ASP A 180 13.89 10.03 -0.32
C ASP A 180 14.66 8.76 -0.65
N ASN A 181 15.92 8.95 -1.06
CA ASN A 181 16.77 7.86 -1.53
C ASN A 181 16.99 6.76 -0.49
N LYS A 182 16.85 7.06 0.81
CA LYS A 182 17.01 6.04 1.86
C LYS A 182 16.04 4.87 1.70
N TRP A 183 14.84 5.11 1.17
CA TRP A 183 13.84 4.07 0.93
C TRP A 183 14.25 3.13 -0.19
N PHE A 184 14.72 3.69 -1.31
CA PHE A 184 15.21 2.91 -2.44
C PHE A 184 16.44 2.07 -2.06
N VAL A 185 17.42 2.67 -1.37
CA VAL A 185 18.61 1.95 -0.90
C VAL A 185 18.22 0.78 0.00
N SER A 186 17.33 1.02 0.97
CA SER A 186 16.82 -0.04 1.85
C SER A 186 16.07 -1.14 1.09
N ALA A 187 15.24 -0.76 0.11
CA ALA A 187 14.50 -1.72 -0.72
C ALA A 187 15.46 -2.59 -1.55
N LYS A 188 16.52 -2.00 -2.11
CA LYS A 188 17.54 -2.74 -2.87
C LYS A 188 18.31 -3.71 -1.98
N GLU A 189 18.79 -3.27 -0.82
CA GLU A 189 19.46 -4.14 0.16
C GLU A 189 18.60 -5.34 0.54
N LEU A 190 17.33 -5.09 0.88
CA LEU A 190 16.37 -6.14 1.22
C LEU A 190 16.08 -7.07 0.03
N THR A 191 16.10 -6.56 -1.20
CA THR A 191 15.93 -7.39 -2.41
C THR A 191 17.12 -8.33 -2.60
N ASP A 192 18.34 -7.83 -2.46
CA ASP A 192 19.55 -8.65 -2.56
C ASP A 192 19.58 -9.72 -1.44
N GLU A 193 19.23 -9.36 -0.19
CA GLU A 193 19.08 -10.32 0.92
C GLU A 193 17.98 -11.37 0.66
N MET A 194 16.83 -10.96 0.12
CA MET A 194 15.72 -11.85 -0.22
C MET A 194 16.17 -12.89 -1.26
N ILE A 195 16.91 -12.45 -2.27
CA ILE A 195 17.45 -13.35 -3.30
C ILE A 195 18.42 -14.35 -2.68
N GLU A 196 19.36 -13.90 -1.85
CA GLU A 196 20.34 -14.76 -1.21
C GLU A 196 19.68 -15.85 -0.34
N LYS A 197 18.67 -15.48 0.44
CA LYS A 197 18.07 -16.37 1.44
C LYS A 197 17.04 -17.34 0.88
N PHE A 198 16.25 -16.89 -0.09
CA PHE A 198 15.02 -17.58 -0.46
C PHE A 198 15.03 -18.17 -1.87
N SER A 199 15.95 -17.78 -2.76
CA SER A 199 15.92 -18.26 -4.16
C SER A 199 15.99 -19.78 -4.28
N ASP A 200 15.22 -20.32 -5.22
CA ASP A 200 15.34 -21.70 -5.68
C ASP A 200 15.95 -21.75 -7.09
N GLU A 201 16.96 -22.60 -7.27
CA GLU A 201 17.56 -22.90 -8.56
C GLU A 201 16.54 -23.46 -9.56
N SER A 202 15.45 -24.07 -9.10
CA SER A 202 14.34 -24.54 -9.93
C SER A 202 13.36 -23.43 -10.34
N GLY A 203 13.56 -22.19 -9.87
CA GLY A 203 12.73 -21.02 -10.12
C GLY A 203 11.86 -20.63 -8.93
N GLY A 204 11.51 -19.35 -8.82
CA GLY A 204 10.80 -18.81 -7.66
C GLY A 204 11.63 -18.87 -6.38
N PHE A 205 10.94 -18.80 -5.25
CA PHE A 205 11.52 -18.63 -3.92
C PHE A 205 10.84 -19.60 -2.95
N PHE A 206 11.61 -20.14 -2.01
CA PHE A 206 11.07 -20.84 -0.85
C PHE A 206 10.44 -19.85 0.14
N ASP A 207 9.48 -20.29 0.94
CA ASP A 207 8.83 -19.41 1.92
C ASP A 207 9.71 -19.18 3.16
N THR A 208 10.60 -20.12 3.49
CA THR A 208 11.52 -20.07 4.63
C THR A 208 12.95 -19.83 4.16
N PRO A 209 13.83 -19.19 4.95
CA PRO A 209 15.19 -18.88 4.54
C PRO A 209 16.10 -20.12 4.55
N ASN A 210 17.19 -20.08 3.79
CA ASN A 210 18.19 -21.15 3.71
C ASN A 210 19.04 -21.32 4.99
N ASP A 211 19.10 -20.28 5.83
CA ASP A 211 19.78 -20.27 7.13
C ASP A 211 18.81 -20.38 8.31
N GLY A 212 17.56 -20.78 8.04
CA GLY A 212 16.52 -21.01 9.04
C GLY A 212 16.57 -22.39 9.70
N GLU A 213 15.45 -22.79 10.32
CA GLU A 213 15.28 -24.15 10.83
C GLU A 213 15.48 -25.19 9.71
N ASN A 214 16.15 -26.29 10.03
CA ASN A 214 16.41 -27.35 9.07
C ASN A 214 15.15 -28.18 8.83
N LEU A 215 14.34 -27.74 7.86
CA LEU A 215 13.12 -28.43 7.44
C LEU A 215 13.43 -29.59 6.48
N LEU A 216 12.67 -30.69 6.59
CA LEU A 216 12.76 -31.80 5.64
C LEU A 216 12.48 -31.35 4.19
N ILE A 217 11.54 -30.41 4.03
CA ILE A 217 11.18 -29.76 2.76
C ILE A 217 10.92 -28.29 3.07
N ARG A 218 11.55 -27.39 2.32
CA ARG A 218 11.20 -25.95 2.36
C ARG A 218 9.96 -25.74 1.49
N PRO A 219 8.85 -25.21 2.06
CA PRO A 219 7.65 -24.95 1.29
C PRO A 219 7.87 -23.82 0.28
N LYS A 220 7.02 -23.80 -0.74
CA LYS A 220 6.95 -22.78 -1.78
C LYS A 220 5.50 -22.59 -2.16
N ASP A 221 4.87 -21.57 -1.58
CA ASP A 221 3.52 -21.19 -1.97
C ASP A 221 3.53 -20.26 -3.19
N VAL A 222 2.73 -20.61 -4.19
CA VAL A 222 2.59 -19.87 -5.45
C VAL A 222 1.17 -19.35 -5.65
N GLN A 223 0.20 -19.74 -4.81
CA GLN A 223 -1.19 -19.39 -5.00
C GLN A 223 -1.55 -18.16 -4.15
N ASP A 224 -2.12 -17.13 -4.79
CA ASP A 224 -2.70 -16.00 -4.07
C ASP A 224 -3.98 -16.43 -3.34
N ASN A 225 -4.20 -15.90 -2.13
CA ASN A 225 -5.39 -16.16 -1.32
C ASN A 225 -5.99 -14.82 -0.84
N ALA A 226 -6.53 -14.75 0.38
CA ALA A 226 -6.99 -13.49 0.99
C ALA A 226 -5.91 -12.39 0.97
N THR A 227 -4.63 -12.79 0.95
CA THR A 227 -3.47 -11.95 0.66
C THR A 227 -2.67 -12.55 -0.51
N PRO A 228 -1.91 -11.75 -1.26
CA PRO A 228 -0.96 -12.26 -2.24
C PRO A 228 0.06 -13.20 -1.59
N CYS A 229 0.53 -14.21 -2.32
CA CYS A 229 1.59 -15.09 -1.81
C CYS A 229 2.96 -14.40 -1.85
N GLY A 230 3.91 -14.90 -1.05
CA GLY A 230 5.27 -14.34 -1.01
C GLY A 230 5.96 -14.34 -2.39
N ASN A 231 5.75 -15.38 -3.19
CA ASN A 231 6.33 -15.48 -4.53
C ASN A 231 5.75 -14.44 -5.52
N SER A 232 4.44 -14.16 -5.46
CA SER A 232 3.83 -13.17 -6.36
C SER A 232 4.29 -11.75 -6.04
N LEU A 233 4.42 -11.43 -4.75
CA LEU A 233 5.02 -10.18 -4.27
C LEU A 233 6.50 -10.08 -4.64
N ALA A 234 7.27 -11.14 -4.45
CA ALA A 234 8.70 -11.16 -4.79
C ALA A 234 8.90 -10.95 -6.29
N CYS A 235 8.08 -11.59 -7.13
CA CYS A 235 8.10 -11.37 -8.57
C CYS A 235 7.86 -9.90 -8.93
N GLU A 236 6.86 -9.25 -8.37
CA GLU A 236 6.60 -7.83 -8.63
C GLU A 236 7.75 -6.94 -8.14
N ALA A 237 8.29 -7.22 -6.95
CA ALA A 237 9.43 -6.48 -6.40
C ALA A 237 10.64 -6.56 -7.33
N LEU A 238 10.94 -7.75 -7.88
CA LEU A 238 12.02 -7.97 -8.83
C LEU A 238 11.78 -7.24 -10.15
N VAL A 239 10.55 -7.22 -10.66
CA VAL A 239 10.20 -6.45 -11.87
C VAL A 239 10.48 -4.98 -11.64
N LYS A 240 9.92 -4.39 -10.56
CA LYS A 240 10.17 -2.97 -10.23
C LYS A 240 11.67 -2.69 -10.03
N MET A 241 12.39 -3.59 -9.35
CA MET A 241 13.82 -3.44 -9.11
C MET A 241 14.64 -3.49 -10.41
N ALA A 242 14.27 -4.36 -11.36
CA ALA A 242 14.89 -4.40 -12.68
C ALA A 242 14.74 -3.06 -13.40
N GLU A 243 13.55 -2.46 -13.36
CA GLU A 243 13.28 -1.18 -14.01
C GLU A 243 14.01 0.00 -13.33
N TYR A 244 14.20 -0.03 -12.01
CA TYR A 244 14.95 1.00 -11.28
C TYR A 244 16.47 0.92 -11.45
N THR A 245 17.01 -0.28 -11.54
CA THR A 245 18.46 -0.55 -11.50
C THR A 245 19.07 -0.81 -12.88
N GLY A 246 18.27 -1.26 -13.84
CA GLY A 246 18.76 -1.79 -15.11
C GLY A 246 19.54 -3.10 -14.99
N GLU A 247 19.59 -3.73 -13.81
CA GLU A 247 20.29 -5.00 -13.60
C GLU A 247 19.44 -6.18 -14.11
N GLY A 248 19.89 -6.85 -15.18
CA GLY A 248 19.19 -7.98 -15.80
C GLY A 248 18.92 -9.16 -14.85
N LYS A 249 19.74 -9.33 -13.79
CA LYS A 249 19.58 -10.41 -12.80
C LYS A 249 18.18 -10.42 -12.15
N TYR A 250 17.60 -9.25 -11.86
CA TYR A 250 16.28 -9.17 -11.24
C TYR A 250 15.19 -9.58 -12.24
N ARG A 251 15.35 -9.13 -13.49
CA ARG A 251 14.46 -9.47 -14.60
C ARG A 251 14.44 -10.98 -14.87
N ASP A 252 15.62 -11.60 -14.94
CA ASP A 252 15.77 -13.04 -15.17
C ASP A 252 15.09 -13.85 -14.06
N LEU A 253 15.24 -13.44 -12.80
CA LEU A 253 14.58 -14.09 -11.66
C LEU A 253 13.06 -13.92 -11.68
N ALA A 254 12.56 -12.75 -12.07
CA ALA A 254 11.12 -12.50 -12.22
C ALA A 254 10.52 -13.39 -13.33
N GLU A 255 11.11 -13.41 -14.51
CA GLU A 255 10.67 -14.23 -15.64
C GLU A 255 10.70 -15.73 -15.32
N LYS A 256 11.77 -16.18 -14.65
CA LYS A 256 11.86 -17.56 -14.17
C LYS A 256 10.77 -17.89 -13.15
N SER A 257 10.41 -16.97 -12.26
CA SER A 257 9.32 -17.15 -11.29
C SER A 257 7.95 -17.25 -11.98
N LEU A 258 7.71 -16.45 -13.03
CA LEU A 258 6.48 -16.49 -13.82
C LEU A 258 6.27 -17.82 -14.56
N SER A 259 7.36 -18.51 -14.93
CA SER A 259 7.26 -19.83 -15.57
C SER A 259 6.60 -20.90 -14.68
N LEU A 260 6.65 -20.74 -13.35
CA LEU A 260 6.06 -21.67 -12.39
C LEU A 260 4.52 -21.69 -12.45
N ILE A 261 3.93 -20.54 -12.78
CA ILE A 261 2.49 -20.31 -12.67
C ILE A 261 1.76 -20.34 -14.02
N THR A 262 2.48 -20.52 -15.13
CA THR A 262 1.91 -20.46 -16.49
C THR A 262 0.77 -21.46 -16.70
N SER A 263 0.92 -22.71 -16.24
CA SER A 263 -0.13 -23.72 -16.42
C SER A 263 -1.35 -23.50 -15.50
N PHE A 264 -1.12 -22.91 -14.32
CA PHE A 264 -2.16 -22.66 -13.33
C PHE A 264 -2.99 -21.43 -13.67
N THR A 265 -2.36 -20.34 -14.08
CA THR A 265 -3.04 -19.09 -14.51
C THR A 265 -4.04 -19.32 -15.63
N LEU A 266 -3.72 -20.20 -16.59
CA LEU A 266 -4.63 -20.55 -17.68
C LEU A 266 -5.89 -21.31 -17.23
N ARG A 267 -5.85 -21.99 -16.07
CA ARG A 267 -6.96 -22.80 -15.55
C ARG A 267 -7.72 -22.10 -14.42
N TYR A 268 -7.01 -21.37 -13.56
CA TYR A 268 -7.52 -20.78 -12.33
C TYR A 268 -7.03 -19.33 -12.14
N PRO A 269 -7.27 -18.41 -13.09
CA PRO A 269 -6.66 -17.07 -13.10
C PRO A 269 -6.92 -16.26 -11.82
N LEU A 270 -8.08 -16.44 -11.16
CA LEU A 270 -8.43 -15.72 -9.94
C LEU A 270 -7.54 -16.07 -8.74
N GLY A 271 -6.90 -17.25 -8.73
CA GLY A 271 -5.93 -17.64 -7.69
C GLY A 271 -4.52 -17.10 -7.91
N PHE A 272 -4.31 -16.29 -8.96
CA PHE A 272 -3.00 -15.80 -9.37
C PHE A 272 -3.09 -14.33 -9.85
N ALA A 273 -4.00 -13.55 -9.25
CA ALA A 273 -4.27 -12.18 -9.69
C ALA A 273 -3.03 -11.27 -9.61
N ARG A 274 -2.21 -11.40 -8.56
CA ARG A 274 -1.02 -10.55 -8.40
C ARG A 274 0.06 -10.94 -9.40
N TRP A 275 0.18 -12.24 -9.71
CA TRP A 275 1.05 -12.72 -10.78
C TRP A 275 0.67 -12.15 -12.14
N LEU A 276 -0.62 -12.09 -12.46
CA LEU A 276 -1.10 -11.54 -13.74
C LEU A 276 -0.74 -10.05 -13.88
N SER A 277 -0.78 -9.27 -12.80
CA SER A 277 -0.27 -7.89 -12.81
C SER A 277 1.24 -7.83 -13.11
N SER A 278 2.03 -8.77 -12.59
CA SER A 278 3.47 -8.85 -12.91
C SER A 278 3.72 -9.28 -14.35
N VAL A 279 2.91 -10.18 -14.92
CA VAL A 279 2.99 -10.58 -16.35
C VAL A 279 2.79 -9.38 -17.26
N GLU A 280 1.83 -8.51 -16.95
CA GLU A 280 1.58 -7.30 -17.72
C GLU A 280 2.84 -6.42 -17.76
N ASN A 281 3.45 -6.13 -16.61
CA ASN A 281 4.65 -5.30 -16.51
C ASN A 281 5.87 -5.92 -17.22
N VAL A 282 6.08 -7.24 -17.07
CA VAL A 282 7.17 -7.96 -17.75
C VAL A 282 6.96 -7.96 -19.27
N SER A 283 5.74 -7.86 -19.78
CA SER A 283 5.50 -7.84 -21.23
C SER A 283 5.95 -6.54 -21.93
N GLY A 284 6.66 -5.65 -21.22
CA GLY A 284 7.30 -4.45 -21.78
C GLY A 284 6.40 -3.22 -21.77
N THR A 285 5.26 -3.27 -21.08
CA THR A 285 4.29 -2.17 -20.98
C THR A 285 4.67 -1.15 -19.89
N MET A 286 5.68 -1.48 -19.09
CA MET A 286 6.10 -0.66 -17.96
C MET A 286 6.96 0.52 -18.45
N LYS A 287 6.49 1.74 -18.21
CA LYS A 287 7.22 2.97 -18.53
C LYS A 287 8.06 3.40 -17.34
N GLN A 288 9.31 3.74 -17.59
CA GLN A 288 10.18 4.35 -16.60
C GLN A 288 10.23 5.87 -16.81
N VAL A 289 9.94 6.63 -15.76
CA VAL A 289 9.96 8.10 -15.80
C VAL A 289 11.05 8.62 -14.87
N ALA A 290 12.07 9.27 -15.43
CA ALA A 290 13.07 10.00 -14.67
C ALA A 290 12.76 11.50 -14.72
N LEU A 291 12.68 12.15 -13.55
CA LEU A 291 12.50 13.59 -13.44
C LEU A 291 13.68 14.22 -12.69
N ILE A 292 14.38 15.13 -13.36
CA ILE A 292 15.51 15.87 -12.79
C ILE A 292 15.13 17.36 -12.72
N GLY A 293 15.30 17.99 -11.56
CA GLY A 293 15.05 19.41 -11.38
C GLY A 293 15.21 19.84 -9.92
N GLU A 294 15.24 21.13 -9.66
CA GLU A 294 15.41 21.64 -8.30
C GLU A 294 14.09 21.56 -7.52
N ALA A 295 14.17 21.08 -6.27
CA ALA A 295 12.99 21.00 -5.41
C ALA A 295 12.42 22.41 -5.15
N GLY A 296 11.11 22.58 -5.30
CA GLY A 296 10.46 23.89 -5.20
C GLY A 296 10.52 24.75 -6.46
N GLU A 297 11.20 24.33 -7.54
CA GLU A 297 11.04 24.94 -8.86
C GLU A 297 9.60 24.68 -9.36
N GLU A 298 8.89 25.72 -9.79
CA GLU A 298 7.49 25.60 -10.22
C GLU A 298 7.30 24.56 -11.32
N ASN A 299 8.15 24.56 -12.34
CA ASN A 299 8.04 23.60 -13.45
C ASN A 299 8.29 22.16 -12.96
N PHE A 300 9.24 21.95 -12.05
CA PHE A 300 9.53 20.64 -11.48
C PHE A 300 8.33 20.07 -10.72
N GLU A 301 7.73 20.87 -9.83
CA GLU A 301 6.56 20.44 -9.06
C GLU A 301 5.35 20.17 -9.97
N VAL A 302 5.16 20.97 -11.03
CA VAL A 302 4.09 20.75 -12.01
C VAL A 302 4.29 19.45 -12.79
N LEU A 303 5.49 19.18 -13.31
CA LEU A 303 5.79 17.95 -14.03
C LEU A 303 5.63 16.71 -13.12
N LYS A 304 6.14 16.79 -11.88
CA LYS A 304 5.96 15.75 -10.86
C LYS A 304 4.48 15.47 -10.61
N LYS A 305 3.69 16.54 -10.41
CA LYS A 305 2.25 16.45 -10.19
C LYS A 305 1.53 15.73 -11.33
N ILE A 306 1.85 16.08 -12.58
CA ILE A 306 1.24 15.46 -13.77
C ILE A 306 1.47 13.95 -13.77
N ILE A 307 2.70 13.51 -13.53
CA ILE A 307 3.06 12.09 -13.52
C ILE A 307 2.26 11.34 -12.44
N GLN A 308 2.08 11.95 -11.27
CA GLN A 308 1.39 11.37 -10.12
C GLN A 308 -0.16 11.54 -10.14
N SER A 309 -0.72 12.35 -11.04
CA SER A 309 -2.12 12.78 -10.98
C SER A 309 -3.15 11.80 -11.55
N GLU A 310 -2.71 10.84 -12.34
CA GLU A 310 -3.59 9.84 -12.96
C GLU A 310 -3.18 8.44 -12.54
N TYR A 311 -4.17 7.54 -12.47
CA TYR A 311 -3.89 6.13 -12.21
C TYR A 311 -3.16 5.50 -13.39
N ARG A 312 -1.87 5.21 -13.19
CA ARG A 312 -0.96 4.67 -14.20
C ARG A 312 -0.22 3.45 -13.63
N PRO A 313 -0.85 2.26 -13.60
CA PRO A 313 -0.32 1.09 -12.89
C PRO A 313 1.01 0.56 -13.45
N ASN A 314 1.30 0.85 -14.71
CA ASN A 314 2.51 0.39 -15.41
C ASN A 314 3.56 1.51 -15.51
N ILE A 315 3.65 2.40 -14.52
CA ILE A 315 4.69 3.43 -14.46
C ILE A 315 5.48 3.27 -13.16
N ILE A 316 6.80 3.34 -13.28
CA ILE A 316 7.66 3.72 -12.16
C ILE A 316 8.29 5.08 -12.39
N MET A 317 8.41 5.83 -11.30
CA MET A 317 9.05 7.13 -11.30
C MET A 317 10.29 7.12 -10.41
N ALA A 318 11.37 7.75 -10.90
CA ALA A 318 12.50 8.19 -10.09
C ALA A 318 12.65 9.71 -10.23
N CYS A 319 12.92 10.38 -9.12
CA CYS A 319 13.06 11.83 -9.08
C CYS A 319 14.31 12.21 -8.29
N SER A 320 15.03 13.24 -8.73
CA SER A 320 16.17 13.76 -7.97
C SER A 320 16.42 15.24 -8.24
N SER A 321 16.88 15.94 -7.20
CA SER A 321 17.57 17.22 -7.38
C SER A 321 18.91 17.01 -8.07
N TYR A 322 19.43 18.05 -8.73
CA TYR A 322 20.73 17.99 -9.39
C TYR A 322 21.81 18.60 -8.48
N PRO A 323 23.00 17.97 -8.33
CA PRO A 323 23.41 16.69 -8.88
C PRO A 323 22.71 15.51 -8.20
N ILE A 324 22.57 14.42 -8.95
CA ILE A 324 21.95 13.18 -8.48
C ILE A 324 22.77 12.61 -7.33
N LYS A 325 22.08 12.20 -6.25
CA LYS A 325 22.71 11.59 -5.09
C LYS A 325 23.37 10.25 -5.44
N GLU A 326 24.44 9.90 -4.74
CA GLU A 326 25.03 8.56 -4.82
C GLU A 326 24.01 7.49 -4.41
N ASN A 327 24.10 6.32 -5.05
CA ASN A 327 23.19 5.18 -4.86
C ASN A 327 21.71 5.50 -5.15
N ALA A 328 21.43 6.56 -5.90
CA ALA A 328 20.10 6.77 -6.47
C ALA A 328 19.77 5.68 -7.50
N PRO A 329 18.49 5.46 -7.84
CA PRO A 329 18.12 4.55 -8.91
C PRO A 329 18.91 4.82 -10.19
N ALA A 330 19.43 3.76 -10.81
CA ALA A 330 20.19 3.86 -12.06
C ALA A 330 19.36 4.46 -13.20
N LEU A 331 18.02 4.43 -13.08
CA LEU A 331 17.09 5.17 -13.93
C LEU A 331 17.42 6.68 -14.07
N LEU A 332 18.06 7.27 -13.06
CA LEU A 332 18.48 8.67 -13.05
C LEU A 332 19.87 8.88 -13.67
N ASN A 333 20.67 7.83 -13.90
CA ASN A 333 22.03 7.97 -14.40
C ASN A 333 22.07 8.67 -15.76
N ASP A 334 23.10 9.50 -15.95
CA ASP A 334 23.35 10.26 -17.17
C ASP A 334 22.18 11.16 -17.64
N ARG A 335 21.25 11.49 -16.73
CA ARG A 335 20.14 12.42 -16.99
C ARG A 335 20.56 13.83 -16.58
N ILE A 336 20.39 14.77 -17.50
CA ILE A 336 20.74 16.19 -17.29
C ILE A 336 19.51 17.09 -17.36
N MET A 337 19.60 18.27 -16.76
CA MET A 337 18.63 19.33 -17.00
C MET A 337 18.87 19.95 -18.38
N LEU A 338 17.83 20.05 -19.21
CA LEU A 338 17.87 20.79 -20.46
C LEU A 338 17.67 22.26 -20.19
N GLN A 339 18.59 23.10 -20.68
CA GLN A 339 18.49 24.56 -20.56
C GLN A 339 18.31 25.04 -19.10
N ASN A 340 18.87 24.31 -18.13
CA ASN A 340 18.69 24.53 -16.69
C ASN A 340 17.22 24.53 -16.24
N GLN A 341 16.37 23.74 -16.89
CA GLN A 341 14.97 23.54 -16.50
C GLN A 341 14.73 22.10 -16.05
N ALA A 342 13.73 21.92 -15.19
CA ALA A 342 13.20 20.61 -14.86
C ALA A 342 12.91 19.80 -16.14
N THR A 343 13.45 18.58 -16.21
CA THR A 343 13.45 17.74 -17.40
C THR A 343 12.95 16.34 -17.07
N ALA A 344 11.93 15.90 -17.81
CA ALA A 344 11.38 14.56 -17.75
C ALA A 344 11.93 13.69 -18.89
N TYR A 345 12.22 12.44 -18.57
CA TYR A 345 12.63 11.39 -19.49
C TYR A 345 11.64 10.23 -19.36
N VAL A 346 10.94 9.89 -20.43
CA VAL A 346 10.01 8.76 -20.47
C VAL A 346 10.62 7.67 -21.33
N CYS A 347 10.86 6.51 -20.71
CA CYS A 347 11.49 5.36 -21.34
C CYS A 347 10.55 4.14 -21.28
N GLU A 348 10.63 3.30 -22.31
CA GLU A 348 9.83 2.09 -22.46
C GLU A 348 10.66 1.06 -23.24
N GLY A 349 10.78 -0.17 -22.72
CA GLY A 349 11.53 -1.23 -23.40
C GLY A 349 12.98 -0.87 -23.76
N PHE A 350 13.72 -0.25 -22.83
CA PHE A 350 15.10 0.25 -23.02
C PHE A 350 15.26 1.41 -24.01
N VAL A 351 14.17 1.98 -24.52
CA VAL A 351 14.19 3.12 -25.44
C VAL A 351 13.56 4.33 -24.76
N CYS A 352 14.32 5.44 -24.69
CA CYS A 352 13.81 6.70 -24.18
C CYS A 352 13.26 7.57 -25.31
N LYS A 353 12.11 8.19 -25.07
CA LYS A 353 11.58 9.28 -25.90
C LYS A 353 12.48 10.51 -25.73
N GLN A 354 12.31 11.51 -26.61
CA GLN A 354 13.07 12.75 -26.47
C GLN A 354 12.77 13.41 -25.12
N PRO A 355 13.80 13.80 -24.34
CA PRO A 355 13.59 14.48 -23.07
C PRO A 355 12.81 15.79 -23.27
N THR A 356 11.96 16.12 -22.30
CA THR A 356 11.07 17.28 -22.40
C THR A 356 11.04 18.09 -21.11
N THR A 357 11.00 19.41 -21.27
CA THR A 357 10.72 20.38 -20.21
C THR A 357 9.27 20.88 -20.26
N LYS A 358 8.51 20.48 -21.30
CA LYS A 358 7.16 20.95 -21.60
C LYS A 358 6.08 19.99 -21.13
N ILE A 359 5.06 20.54 -20.49
CA ILE A 359 3.88 19.84 -19.95
C ILE A 359 3.15 19.06 -21.03
N GLU A 360 2.80 19.69 -22.15
CA GLU A 360 1.97 19.08 -23.19
C GLU A 360 2.67 17.85 -23.78
N LYS A 361 4.00 17.95 -23.95
CA LYS A 361 4.80 16.86 -24.50
C LYS A 361 4.97 15.72 -23.49
N LEU A 362 5.09 16.02 -22.20
CA LEU A 362 5.11 14.99 -21.15
C LEU A 362 3.79 14.20 -21.14
N VAL A 363 2.64 14.89 -21.16
CA VAL A 363 1.32 14.23 -21.20
C VAL A 363 1.18 13.33 -22.43
N GLU A 364 1.61 13.80 -23.61
CA GLU A 364 1.63 13.00 -24.84
C GLU A 364 2.47 11.72 -24.67
N GLN A 365 3.70 11.85 -24.12
CA GLN A 365 4.61 10.73 -23.92
C GLN A 365 4.10 9.71 -22.88
N LEU A 366 3.38 10.16 -21.86
CA LEU A 366 2.76 9.31 -20.85
C LEU A 366 1.54 8.54 -21.39
N ASN A 367 0.82 9.10 -22.37
CA ASN A 367 -0.43 8.53 -22.91
C ASN A 367 -0.27 7.71 -24.19
N SER A 368 0.82 7.89 -24.94
CA SER A 368 1.20 7.01 -26.05
C SER A 368 1.71 5.68 -25.53
#